data_AF-A0A183EQC9-F1
#
_entry.id   AF-A0A183EQC9-F1
#
_cell.length_a   1.000
_cell.length_b   1.000
_cell.length_c   1.000
_cell.angle_alpha   90.00
_cell.angle_beta   90.00
_cell.angle_gamma   90.00
#
_symmetry.space_group_name_H-M   'P 1'
#
loop_
_entity.id
_entity.type
_entity.pdbx_description
1 polymer ?
#
loop_
_entity_poly.entity_id
_entity_poly.type
_entity_poly.pdbx_seq_one_letter_code
_entity_poly.pdbx_strand_id
1 'polypeptide(L)'
;MHLQPRSTNDQLLAFVASDYSPKKANYLALAIRSGKFAHLYNSGDGSIEAESAEIVKPNEHYLLDLKKFGQRTELRVNGKKVPVRGKLAPFMAGTNLFIGGIAPGIVVNPRIGGASPFSGCISKVDSFIIPFFYVLALSLQSVIIVVPCKRNFGFTVFTVTTYIVLLCVKCTNPAL
;
A
#
# COMPACT_ATOMS: atom_id res chain seq x y z
N MET A 1 -5.43 1.04 -8.21
CA MET A 1 -4.57 -0.16 -8.29
C MET A 1 -5.39 -1.42 -8.42
N HIS A 2 -4.94 -2.36 -9.26
CA HIS A 2 -5.59 -3.66 -9.43
C HIS A 2 -4.88 -4.74 -8.61
N LEU A 3 -5.65 -5.53 -7.87
CA LEU A 3 -5.16 -6.58 -6.98
C LEU A 3 -5.77 -7.92 -7.32
N GLN A 4 -4.99 -8.98 -7.10
CA GLN A 4 -5.46 -10.36 -7.07
C GLN A 4 -4.75 -11.09 -5.90
N PRO A 5 -5.33 -11.07 -4.69
CA PRO A 5 -4.76 -11.70 -3.51
C PRO A 5 -4.74 -13.22 -3.63
N ARG A 6 -3.71 -13.90 -3.12
CA ARG A 6 -3.66 -15.37 -2.99
C ARG A 6 -3.97 -15.86 -1.58
N SER A 7 -4.02 -14.94 -0.61
CA SER A 7 -4.31 -15.22 0.79
C SER A 7 -5.21 -14.13 1.38
N THR A 8 -5.96 -14.47 2.43
CA THR A 8 -6.81 -13.56 3.21
C THR A 8 -6.21 -13.19 4.56
N ASN A 9 -5.02 -13.72 4.88
CA ASN A 9 -4.28 -13.37 6.10
C ASN A 9 -3.88 -11.89 6.09
N ASP A 10 -3.52 -11.39 7.26
CA ASP A 10 -3.07 -10.01 7.44
C ASP A 10 -1.83 -9.72 6.60
N GLN A 11 -1.98 -8.86 5.59
CA GLN A 11 -0.98 -8.60 4.55
C GLN A 11 -0.85 -7.11 4.26
N LEU A 12 0.37 -6.64 4.04
CA LEU A 12 0.63 -5.24 3.71
C LEU A 12 0.62 -5.02 2.19
N LEU A 13 -0.28 -4.16 1.71
CA LEU A 13 -0.42 -3.84 0.29
C LEU A 13 0.44 -2.64 -0.11
N ALA A 14 0.38 -1.57 0.67
CA ALA A 14 1.14 -0.36 0.45
C ALA A 14 1.45 0.34 1.78
N PHE A 15 2.61 0.98 1.89
CA PHE A 15 3.03 1.70 3.09
C PHE A 15 3.94 2.88 2.76
N VAL A 16 3.69 4.01 3.41
CA VAL A 16 4.57 5.17 3.43
C VAL A 16 4.47 5.87 4.79
N ALA A 17 5.58 6.44 5.24
CA ALA A 17 5.68 7.11 6.52
C ALA A 17 6.53 8.39 6.47
N SER A 18 6.42 9.21 7.52
CA SER A 18 7.26 10.40 7.71
C SER A 18 8.72 10.03 8.01
N ASP A 19 8.95 8.92 8.69
CA ASP A 19 10.26 8.33 8.98
C ASP A 19 10.09 6.84 9.32
N TYR A 20 11.19 6.14 9.64
CA TYR A 20 11.18 4.74 10.06
C TYR A 20 11.01 4.56 11.59
N SER A 21 10.60 5.59 12.34
CA SER A 21 10.44 5.49 13.79
C SER A 21 9.28 4.57 14.16
N PRO A 22 9.50 3.48 14.91
CA PRO A 22 8.43 2.55 15.26
C PRO A 22 7.38 3.15 16.23
N LYS A 23 7.69 4.29 16.87
CA LYS A 23 6.82 4.92 17.88
C LYS A 23 6.25 6.27 17.43
N LYS A 24 7.00 7.03 16.64
CA LYS A 24 6.67 8.44 16.33
C LYS A 24 6.31 8.68 14.86
N ALA A 25 6.53 7.70 13.98
CA ALA A 25 6.25 7.87 12.57
C ALA A 25 4.76 8.11 12.32
N ASN A 26 4.46 9.18 11.59
CA ASN A 26 3.19 9.31 10.91
C ASN A 26 3.19 8.36 9.72
N TYR A 27 2.06 7.72 9.44
CA TYR A 27 2.02 6.73 8.38
C TYR A 27 0.69 6.68 7.65
N LEU A 28 0.75 6.17 6.43
CA LEU A 28 -0.38 5.75 5.63
C LEU A 28 -0.07 4.33 5.15
N ALA A 29 -1.00 3.41 5.41
CA ALA A 29 -0.90 2.05 4.97
C ALA A 29 -2.23 1.57 4.37
N LEU A 30 -2.12 0.73 3.35
CA LEU A 30 -3.20 -0.15 2.92
C LEU A 30 -2.81 -1.59 3.21
N ALA A 31 -3.74 -2.35 3.74
CA ALA A 31 -3.53 -3.72 4.15
C ALA A 31 -4.78 -4.57 3.86
N ILE A 32 -4.59 -5.88 3.88
CA ILE A 32 -5.66 -6.84 4.18
C ILE A 32 -5.57 -7.09 5.68
N ARG A 33 -6.68 -6.95 6.40
CA ARG A 33 -6.79 -7.23 7.84
C ARG A 33 -8.05 -8.02 8.10
N SER A 34 -7.91 -9.14 8.81
CA SER A 34 -9.06 -10.02 9.12
C SER A 34 -9.90 -10.32 7.86
N GLY A 35 -9.23 -10.54 6.73
CA GLY A 35 -9.88 -10.81 5.44
C GLY A 35 -10.58 -9.63 4.78
N LYS A 36 -10.37 -8.37 5.20
CA LYS A 36 -10.97 -7.16 4.59
C LYS A 36 -9.89 -6.17 4.16
N PHE A 37 -10.20 -5.29 3.22
CA PHE A 37 -9.29 -4.19 2.90
C PHE A 37 -9.36 -3.13 4.00
N ALA A 38 -8.20 -2.76 4.54
CA ALA A 38 -8.06 -1.79 5.60
C ALA A 38 -7.17 -0.63 5.13
N HIS A 39 -7.63 0.59 5.42
CA HIS A 39 -6.84 1.80 5.37
C HIS A 39 -6.46 2.21 6.78
N LEU A 40 -5.16 2.33 7.03
CA LEU A 40 -4.61 2.79 8.29
C LEU A 40 -3.89 4.12 8.07
N TYR A 41 -4.21 5.09 8.90
CA TYR A 41 -3.60 6.40 8.82
C TYR A 41 -3.31 6.92 10.21
N ASN A 42 -2.11 7.44 10.42
CA ASN A 42 -1.73 8.14 11.63
C ASN A 42 -1.12 9.49 11.25
N SER A 43 -1.66 10.55 11.85
CA SER A 43 -0.96 11.81 12.03
C SER A 43 -0.65 11.96 13.51
N GLY A 44 0.28 12.85 13.89
CA GLY A 44 0.61 13.08 15.29
C GLY A 44 -0.60 13.42 16.17
N ASP A 45 -1.72 13.82 15.55
CA ASP A 45 -3.00 14.16 16.18
C ASP A 45 -3.90 12.94 16.46
N GLY A 46 -3.59 11.75 15.92
CA GLY A 46 -4.38 10.55 16.13
C GLY A 46 -4.26 9.49 15.04
N SER A 47 -5.02 8.41 15.18
CA SER A 47 -5.04 7.31 14.21
C SER A 47 -6.45 6.99 13.73
N ILE A 48 -6.59 6.75 12.43
CA ILE A 48 -7.81 6.29 11.77
C ILE A 48 -7.55 4.91 11.17
N GLU A 49 -8.49 4.00 11.39
CA GLU A 49 -8.58 2.72 10.70
C GLU A 49 -9.96 2.62 10.07
N ALA A 50 -10.01 2.25 8.79
CA ALA A 50 -11.24 2.09 8.05
C ALA A 50 -11.20 0.80 7.24
N GLU A 51 -12.21 -0.06 7.43
CA GLU A 51 -12.30 -1.37 6.80
C GLU A 51 -13.42 -1.42 5.77
N SER A 52 -13.18 -2.10 4.66
CA SER A 52 -14.20 -2.40 3.67
C SER A 52 -15.25 -3.35 4.25
N ALA A 53 -16.51 -3.17 3.82
CA ALA A 53 -17.54 -4.19 4.03
C ALA A 53 -17.30 -5.46 3.20
N GLU A 54 -16.61 -5.30 2.07
CA GLU A 54 -16.25 -6.39 1.17
C GLU A 54 -15.17 -7.28 1.79
N ILE A 55 -15.43 -8.59 1.79
CA ILE A 55 -14.50 -9.64 2.24
C ILE A 55 -13.63 -10.04 1.06
N VAL A 56 -12.32 -10.04 1.28
CA VAL A 56 -11.32 -10.48 0.32
C VAL A 56 -11.41 -11.99 0.13
N LYS A 57 -11.43 -12.41 -1.12
CA LYS A 57 -11.39 -13.81 -1.52
C LYS A 57 -10.12 -14.07 -2.34
N PRO A 58 -9.46 -15.22 -2.14
CA PRO A 58 -8.30 -15.59 -2.93
C PRO A 58 -8.64 -15.67 -4.42
N ASN A 59 -7.70 -15.25 -5.26
CA ASN A 59 -7.71 -15.26 -6.72
C ASN A 59 -8.80 -14.39 -7.38
N GLU A 60 -9.62 -13.66 -6.62
CA GLU A 60 -10.54 -12.66 -7.17
C GLU A 60 -9.82 -11.34 -7.47
N HIS A 61 -10.34 -10.62 -8.46
CA HIS A 61 -9.82 -9.33 -8.88
C HIS A 61 -10.50 -8.17 -8.12
N TYR A 62 -9.68 -7.26 -7.60
CA TYR A 62 -10.15 -6.06 -6.90
C TYR A 62 -9.53 -4.80 -7.49
N LEU A 63 -10.32 -3.74 -7.59
CA LEU A 63 -9.86 -2.39 -7.88
C LEU A 63 -9.87 -1.58 -6.59
N LEU A 64 -8.70 -1.18 -6.11
CA LEU A 64 -8.55 -0.28 -4.97
C LEU A 64 -8.16 1.11 -5.42
N ASP A 65 -8.94 2.11 -5.00
CA ASP A 65 -8.66 3.51 -5.20
C ASP A 65 -8.57 4.22 -3.86
N LEU A 66 -7.38 4.67 -3.48
CA LEU A 66 -7.19 5.54 -2.32
C LEU A 66 -6.87 6.96 -2.79
N LYS A 67 -7.66 7.93 -2.33
CA LYS A 67 -7.44 9.35 -2.58
C LYS A 67 -7.42 10.08 -1.26
N LYS A 68 -6.45 10.98 -1.07
CA LYS A 68 -6.39 11.87 0.09
C LYS A 68 -6.45 13.32 -0.38
N PHE A 69 -7.40 14.08 0.17
CA PHE A 69 -7.61 15.49 -0.16
C PHE A 69 -7.58 16.31 1.14
N GLY A 70 -6.42 16.90 1.44
CA GLY A 70 -6.18 17.56 2.72
C GLY A 70 -6.42 16.60 3.88
N GLN A 71 -7.39 16.92 4.73
CA GLN A 71 -7.72 16.09 5.91
C GLN A 71 -8.69 14.93 5.61
N ARG A 72 -9.27 14.87 4.40
CA ARG A 72 -10.22 13.82 4.02
C ARG A 72 -9.49 12.70 3.29
N THR A 73 -9.86 11.46 3.61
CA THR A 73 -9.43 10.29 2.87
C THR A 73 -10.65 9.57 2.30
N GLU A 74 -10.56 9.14 1.06
CA GLU A 74 -11.56 8.33 0.39
C GLU A 74 -10.90 7.05 -0.13
N LEU A 75 -11.26 5.91 0.48
CA LEU A 75 -10.94 4.58 -0.02
C LEU A 75 -12.15 4.05 -0.79
N ARG A 76 -11.93 3.48 -1.97
CA ARG A 76 -12.92 2.71 -2.71
C ARG A 76 -12.40 1.31 -3.00
N VAL A 77 -13.28 0.32 -2.85
CA VAL A 77 -13.08 -1.07 -3.27
C VAL A 77 -14.10 -1.38 -4.34
N ASN A 78 -13.66 -1.74 -5.54
CA ASN A 78 -14.54 -2.02 -6.68
C ASN A 78 -15.55 -0.87 -6.93
N GLY A 79 -15.07 0.37 -6.80
CA GLY A 79 -15.87 1.59 -6.92
C GLY A 79 -16.76 1.94 -5.72
N LYS A 80 -16.94 1.04 -4.74
CA LYS A 80 -17.74 1.28 -3.53
C LYS A 80 -16.92 2.01 -2.47
N LYS A 81 -17.45 3.12 -1.94
CA LYS A 81 -16.78 3.89 -0.89
C LYS A 81 -16.73 3.12 0.42
N VAL A 82 -15.56 3.06 1.02
CA VAL A 82 -15.35 2.59 2.39
C VAL A 82 -15.60 3.77 3.34
N PRO A 83 -16.51 3.64 4.33
CA PRO A 83 -16.74 4.71 5.29
C PRO A 83 -15.49 4.98 6.13
N VAL A 84 -14.91 6.17 6.00
CA VAL A 84 -13.80 6.64 6.84
C VAL A 84 -14.36 7.65 7.85
N ARG A 85 -14.21 7.36 9.14
CA ARG A 85 -14.59 8.29 10.21
C ARG A 85 -13.38 9.07 10.68
N GLY A 86 -13.56 10.37 10.89
CA GLY A 86 -12.48 11.27 11.33
C GLY A 86 -11.80 12.01 10.19
N LYS A 87 -11.11 13.09 10.56
CA LYS A 87 -10.31 13.94 9.68
C LYS A 87 -8.98 14.15 10.39
N LEU A 88 -7.89 13.84 9.71
CA LEU A 88 -6.54 13.97 10.27
C LEU A 88 -5.67 14.78 9.33
N ALA A 89 -4.81 15.62 9.90
CA ALA A 89 -3.89 16.47 9.16
C ALA A 89 -2.98 15.63 8.24
N PRO A 90 -2.62 16.16 7.06
CA PRO A 90 -1.57 15.55 6.23
C PRO A 90 -0.21 15.60 6.94
N PHE A 91 0.68 14.65 6.65
CA PHE A 91 2.06 14.62 7.13
C PHE A 91 3.06 14.54 5.98
N MET A 92 4.23 15.16 6.04
CA MET A 92 5.21 15.00 4.95
C MET A 92 5.82 13.59 4.96
N ALA A 93 5.82 12.91 3.81
CA ALA A 93 6.48 11.62 3.65
C ALA A 93 8.01 11.80 3.64
N GLY A 94 8.72 11.04 4.47
CA GLY A 94 10.18 11.01 4.54
C GLY A 94 10.76 9.61 4.36
N THR A 95 9.94 8.66 3.93
CA THR A 95 10.34 7.29 3.58
C THR A 95 9.91 6.96 2.16
N ASN A 96 10.54 5.94 1.59
CA ASN A 96 10.11 5.39 0.32
C ASN A 96 8.67 4.85 0.39
N LEU A 97 7.96 4.87 -0.74
CA LEU A 97 6.70 4.15 -0.89
C LEU A 97 7.01 2.67 -1.06
N PHE A 98 6.49 1.86 -0.14
CA PHE A 98 6.59 0.41 -0.17
C PHE A 98 5.31 -0.20 -0.75
N ILE A 99 5.45 -1.06 -1.76
CA ILE A 99 4.34 -1.82 -2.35
C ILE A 99 4.59 -3.30 -2.16
N GLY A 100 3.59 -4.02 -1.65
CA GLY A 100 3.62 -5.48 -1.47
C GLY A 100 4.32 -5.99 -0.20
N GLY A 101 4.82 -5.10 0.67
CA GLY A 101 5.49 -5.47 1.91
C GLY A 101 6.57 -4.46 2.29
N ILE A 102 7.25 -4.69 3.42
CA ILE A 102 8.35 -3.85 3.90
C ILE A 102 9.66 -4.57 3.62
N ALA A 103 10.69 -3.81 3.23
CA ALA A 103 12.01 -4.38 2.98
C ALA A 103 12.60 -4.97 4.27
N PRO A 104 13.34 -6.09 4.19
CA PRO A 104 13.96 -6.70 5.37
C PRO A 104 14.92 -5.72 6.05
N GLY A 105 14.97 -5.78 7.39
CA GLY A 105 15.82 -4.90 8.21
C GLY A 105 15.21 -3.54 8.56
N ILE A 106 14.07 -3.17 7.96
CA ILE A 106 13.33 -1.96 8.34
C ILE A 106 12.32 -2.32 9.44
N VAL A 107 12.48 -1.68 10.60
CA VAL A 107 11.53 -1.78 11.71
C VAL A 107 10.55 -0.60 11.60
N VAL A 108 9.26 -0.88 11.59
CA VAL A 108 8.20 0.15 11.55
C VAL A 108 7.27 0.03 12.75
N ASN A 109 6.26 0.89 12.81
CA ASN A 109 5.23 0.82 13.84
C ASN A 109 4.64 -0.60 13.94
N PRO A 110 4.53 -1.21 15.14
CA PRO A 110 4.00 -2.56 15.32
C PRO A 110 2.60 -2.77 14.73
N ARG A 111 1.79 -1.70 14.66
CA ARG A 111 0.50 -1.72 13.96
C ARG A 111 0.62 -1.97 12.47
N ILE A 112 1.78 -1.74 11.86
CA ILE A 112 2.05 -2.08 10.45
C ILE A 112 2.91 -3.34 10.36
N GLY A 113 3.96 -3.42 11.19
CA GLY A 113 4.98 -4.48 11.14
C GLY A 113 4.49 -5.88 11.48
N GLY A 114 3.27 -6.05 12.01
CA GLY A 114 2.66 -7.36 12.24
C GLY A 114 2.08 -8.02 10.97
N ALA A 115 1.90 -7.29 9.88
CA ALA A 115 1.35 -7.82 8.64
C ALA A 115 2.43 -8.51 7.80
N SER A 116 2.10 -9.66 7.19
CA SER A 116 3.03 -10.32 6.27
C SER A 116 3.15 -9.54 4.96
N PRO A 117 4.21 -9.76 4.16
CA PRO A 117 4.23 -9.30 2.78
C PRO A 117 3.02 -9.82 2.00
N PHE A 118 2.56 -9.04 1.01
CA PHE A 118 1.41 -9.40 0.18
C PHE A 118 1.73 -10.56 -0.75
N SER A 119 0.92 -11.62 -0.67
CA SER A 119 0.95 -12.74 -1.60
C SER A 119 -0.14 -12.57 -2.65
N GLY A 120 0.25 -12.25 -3.88
CA GLY A 120 -0.69 -12.07 -4.98
C GLY A 120 -0.10 -11.29 -6.15
N CYS A 121 -0.98 -10.82 -7.03
CA CYS A 121 -0.61 -9.95 -8.14
C CYS A 121 -1.09 -8.52 -7.83
N ILE A 122 -0.20 -7.54 -7.98
CA ILE A 122 -0.54 -6.12 -7.99
C ILE A 122 -0.22 -5.63 -9.40
N SER A 123 -1.15 -4.93 -10.04
CA SER A 123 -0.97 -4.34 -11.36
C SER A 123 -1.67 -3.00 -11.46
N LYS A 124 -1.38 -2.25 -12.54
CA LYS A 124 -1.95 -0.93 -12.81
C LYS A 124 -1.94 -0.07 -11.54
N VAL A 125 -0.74 0.08 -10.97
CA VAL A 125 -0.53 1.01 -9.86
C VAL A 125 -0.48 2.40 -10.49
N ASP A 126 -1.66 2.88 -10.86
CA ASP A 126 -1.83 4.30 -11.18
C ASP A 126 -1.52 5.02 -9.88
N SER A 127 -0.58 5.98 -9.96
CA SER A 127 -0.09 6.74 -8.81
C SER A 127 -1.22 6.95 -7.83
N PHE A 128 -1.10 6.37 -6.62
CA PHE A 128 -1.96 6.78 -5.50
C PHE A 128 -2.10 8.28 -5.63
N ILE A 129 -3.31 8.80 -5.66
CA ILE A 129 -3.51 10.25 -5.72
C ILE A 129 -3.24 10.76 -4.31
N ILE A 130 -1.96 10.63 -3.92
CA ILE A 130 -1.31 11.42 -2.89
C ILE A 130 -1.25 12.80 -3.54
N PRO A 131 -1.83 13.84 -2.93
CA PRO A 131 -1.97 15.14 -3.58
C PRO A 131 -0.62 15.65 -4.07
N PHE A 132 -0.63 16.44 -5.14
CA PHE A 132 0.53 16.97 -5.87
C PHE A 132 1.67 17.53 -4.97
N PHE A 133 1.34 18.02 -3.76
CA PHE A 133 2.31 18.43 -2.75
C PHE A 133 3.21 17.30 -2.20
N TYR A 134 2.72 16.06 -2.12
CA TYR A 134 3.55 14.89 -1.77
C TYR A 134 4.42 14.42 -2.93
N VAL A 135 3.97 14.62 -4.16
CA VAL A 135 4.70 14.23 -5.38
C VAL A 135 5.94 15.09 -5.56
N LEU A 136 5.91 16.37 -5.19
CA LEU A 136 7.10 17.22 -5.20
C LEU A 136 8.20 16.72 -4.23
N ALA A 137 7.81 16.18 -3.06
CA ALA A 137 8.75 15.55 -2.12
C ALA A 137 9.18 14.13 -2.56
N LEU A 138 8.30 13.39 -3.25
CA LEU A 138 8.59 12.08 -3.83
C LEU A 138 9.41 12.17 -5.13
N SER A 139 9.56 13.34 -5.76
CA SER A 139 10.36 13.52 -6.98
C SER A 139 11.84 13.14 -6.81
N LEU A 140 12.29 13.00 -5.55
CA LEU A 140 13.62 12.53 -5.14
C LEU A 140 13.60 11.16 -4.44
N GLN A 141 12.44 10.54 -4.20
CA GLN A 141 12.34 9.31 -3.40
C GLN A 141 12.00 8.09 -4.28
N SER A 142 12.77 7.02 -4.11
CA SER A 142 12.58 5.76 -4.82
C SER A 142 11.29 5.04 -4.39
N VAL A 143 10.54 4.46 -5.34
CA VAL A 143 9.49 3.48 -5.01
C VAL A 143 10.18 2.15 -4.77
N ILE A 144 10.11 1.62 -3.53
CA ILE A 144 10.66 0.30 -3.21
C ILE A 144 9.55 -0.72 -3.34
N ILE A 145 9.71 -1.63 -4.29
CA ILE A 145 8.76 -2.71 -4.53
C ILE A 145 9.33 -3.95 -3.86
N VAL A 146 8.64 -4.41 -2.81
CA VAL A 146 9.02 -5.62 -2.11
C VAL A 146 8.23 -6.75 -2.73
N VAL A 147 8.94 -7.61 -3.47
CA VAL A 147 8.35 -8.79 -4.08
C VAL A 147 8.61 -9.99 -3.17
N PRO A 148 7.61 -10.48 -2.43
CA PRO A 148 7.75 -11.73 -1.69
C PRO A 148 7.55 -12.92 -2.65
N CYS A 149 8.51 -13.16 -3.54
CA CYS A 149 8.55 -14.38 -4.34
C CYS A 149 9.77 -15.21 -3.96
N LYS A 150 9.53 -16.45 -3.55
CA LYS A 150 10.55 -17.40 -3.13
C LYS A 150 11.11 -18.12 -4.36
N ARG A 151 11.88 -17.43 -5.20
CA ARG A 151 12.93 -17.95 -6.13
C ARG A 151 13.41 -16.86 -7.07
N ASN A 152 14.72 -16.89 -7.34
CA ASN A 152 15.49 -16.00 -8.23
C ASN A 152 14.70 -15.44 -9.41
N PHE A 153 14.44 -14.13 -9.43
CA PHE A 153 13.96 -13.43 -10.61
C PHE A 153 14.52 -12.00 -10.68
N GLY A 154 14.95 -11.62 -11.87
CA GLY A 154 15.40 -10.28 -12.20
C GLY A 154 14.24 -9.29 -12.27
N PHE A 155 14.51 -8.07 -11.83
CA PHE A 155 13.57 -6.95 -11.87
C PHE A 155 13.83 -6.12 -13.13
N THR A 156 12.78 -5.81 -13.89
CA THR A 156 12.83 -4.72 -14.88
C THR A 156 11.87 -3.63 -14.40
N VAL A 157 12.42 -2.65 -13.69
CA VAL A 157 11.69 -1.43 -13.31
C VAL A 157 11.75 -0.50 -14.52
N PHE A 158 10.64 -0.36 -15.26
CA PHE A 158 10.52 0.70 -16.25
C PHE A 158 10.06 1.98 -15.56
N THR A 159 10.98 2.89 -15.27
CA THR A 159 10.63 4.28 -14.97
C THR A 159 10.28 4.95 -16.30
N VAL A 160 9.02 4.84 -16.73
CA VAL A 160 8.53 5.67 -17.82
C VAL A 160 8.13 6.99 -17.20
N THR A 161 8.93 8.03 -17.46
CA THR A 161 8.49 9.42 -17.29
C THR A 161 7.13 9.54 -17.96
N THR A 162 6.10 9.86 -17.17
CA THR A 162 4.71 10.14 -17.59
C THR A 162 3.76 8.91 -17.49
N TYR A 163 3.32 8.63 -16.26
CA TYR A 163 1.99 8.13 -15.84
C TYR A 163 1.58 6.65 -15.84
N ILE A 164 2.40 5.66 -16.20
CA ILE A 164 1.97 4.25 -16.01
C ILE A 164 3.12 3.38 -15.51
N VAL A 165 3.04 2.97 -14.24
CA VAL A 165 3.89 1.90 -13.71
C VAL A 165 3.14 0.58 -13.85
N LEU A 166 3.36 -0.10 -14.98
CA LEU A 166 2.81 -1.43 -15.23
C LEU A 166 3.66 -2.47 -14.49
N LEU A 167 3.27 -2.80 -13.26
CA LEU A 167 3.88 -3.90 -12.52
C LEU A 167 3.08 -5.15 -12.79
N CYS A 168 3.69 -6.12 -13.45
CA CYS A 168 3.14 -7.46 -13.57
C CYS A 168 4.11 -8.39 -12.85
N VAL A 169 3.90 -8.59 -11.55
CA VAL A 169 4.64 -9.62 -10.82
C VAL A 169 4.01 -10.96 -11.19
N LYS A 170 4.48 -11.55 -12.30
CA LYS A 170 4.07 -12.89 -12.69
C LYS A 170 4.84 -13.88 -11.82
N CYS A 171 4.28 -14.25 -10.67
CA CYS A 171 4.74 -15.40 -9.91
C CYS A 171 4.37 -16.67 -10.69
N THR A 172 5.17 -17.01 -11.70
CA THR A 172 5.14 -18.32 -12.35
C THR A 172 5.61 -19.35 -11.34
N ASN A 173 4.71 -20.25 -10.97
CA ASN A 173 5.10 -21.51 -10.35
C ASN A 173 6.07 -22.20 -11.33
N PRO A 174 7.27 -22.64 -10.93
CA PRO A 174 7.93 -23.67 -11.71
C PRO A 174 7.06 -24.91 -11.56
N ALA A 175 6.17 -25.12 -12.53
CA ALA A 175 5.74 -26.47 -12.83
C ALA A 175 6.98 -27.21 -13.36
N LEU A 176 7.17 -28.42 -12.84
CA LEU A 176 8.30 -29.36 -12.98
C LEU A 176 9.35 -29.25 -11.87
#